data_AF-A0A9N9P087-F1
#
_entry.id   AF-A0A9N9P087-F1
#
_cell.length_a   1.000
_cell.length_b   1.000
_cell.length_c   1.000
_cell.angle_alpha   90.00
_cell.angle_beta   90.00
_cell.angle_gamma   90.00
#
_symmetry.space_group_name_H-M   'P 1'
#
loop_
_entity.id
_entity.type
_entity.pdbx_description
1 polymer ?
#
loop_
_entity_poly.entity_id
_entity_poly.type
_entity_poly.pdbx_seq_one_letter_code
_entity_poly.pdbx_strand_id
1 'polypeptide(L)'
;CEKEKRGDYMTNLAELCETFYKKITTHKEAVQFVGVMITFSFAHLAILSERHSHQLEIYEGWGNQYKKQLLEKILAYKAYFIDIYPKWQDWRKDQINTKVGIDPRKRESIIGEVLDTLTKSRSVTYSSPRKSHDNTEFKLDRFKSVCTKVKIRFYNEINAKFMNLYMHTFALDKFYPEKHEEPPKAPNSNVATVWLGTYGRDTFPDGVHDVKDIEEEYRLSDDLPGVITGVNIQEYNVLNALRFFYKD
;
A
#
# COMPACT_ATOMS: atom_id res chain seq x y z
N CYS A 1 -36.47 -3.70 -32.18
CA CYS A 1 -37.21 -3.07 -31.06
C CYS A 1 -36.19 -2.37 -30.14
N GLU A 2 -36.48 -1.26 -29.44
CA GLU A 2 -35.48 -0.59 -28.56
C GLU A 2 -34.97 -1.50 -27.43
N LYS A 3 -35.78 -2.46 -26.98
CA LYS A 3 -35.40 -3.45 -25.96
C LYS A 3 -34.33 -4.43 -26.45
N GLU A 4 -34.46 -4.94 -27.68
CA GLU A 4 -33.43 -5.79 -28.31
C GLU A 4 -32.08 -5.07 -28.35
N LYS A 5 -32.09 -3.77 -28.70
CA LYS A 5 -30.87 -2.94 -28.69
C LYS A 5 -30.26 -2.84 -27.29
N ARG A 6 -31.08 -2.69 -26.23
CA ARG A 6 -30.58 -2.66 -24.84
C ARG A 6 -29.93 -3.98 -24.44
N GLY A 7 -30.52 -5.11 -24.81
CA GLY A 7 -29.94 -6.44 -24.58
C GLY A 7 -28.59 -6.63 -25.26
N ASP A 8 -28.48 -6.20 -26.51
CA ASP A 8 -27.23 -6.24 -27.28
C ASP A 8 -26.15 -5.36 -26.65
N TYR A 9 -26.48 -4.11 -26.28
CA TYR A 9 -25.52 -3.21 -25.64
C TYR A 9 -25.01 -3.75 -24.31
N MET A 10 -25.90 -4.29 -23.46
CA MET A 10 -25.51 -4.86 -22.17
C MET A 10 -24.60 -6.09 -22.33
N THR A 11 -24.90 -6.94 -23.32
CA THR A 11 -24.09 -8.12 -23.62
C THR A 11 -22.70 -7.73 -24.12
N ASN A 12 -22.63 -6.84 -25.11
CA ASN A 12 -21.38 -6.32 -25.65
C ASN A 12 -20.52 -5.66 -24.55
N LEU A 13 -21.14 -4.86 -23.68
CA LEU A 13 -20.43 -4.18 -22.60
C LEU A 13 -19.83 -5.18 -21.59
N ALA A 14 -20.58 -6.22 -21.21
CA ALA A 14 -20.08 -7.28 -20.35
C ALA A 14 -18.90 -8.04 -20.99
N GLU A 15 -18.97 -8.34 -22.28
CA GLU A 15 -17.88 -9.01 -23.02
C GLU A 15 -16.61 -8.14 -23.14
N LEU A 16 -16.77 -6.84 -23.37
CA LEU A 16 -15.65 -5.89 -23.37
C LEU A 16 -15.01 -5.80 -22.00
N CYS A 17 -15.82 -5.76 -20.93
CA CYS A 17 -15.30 -5.80 -19.57
C CYS A 17 -14.52 -7.09 -19.31
N GLU A 18 -14.99 -8.24 -19.79
CA GLU A 18 -14.25 -9.49 -19.61
C GLU A 18 -12.95 -9.55 -20.39
N THR A 19 -12.96 -8.99 -21.60
CA THR A 19 -11.75 -8.87 -22.40
C THR A 19 -10.71 -7.99 -21.70
N PHE A 20 -11.15 -6.86 -21.13
CA PHE A 20 -10.28 -5.97 -20.37
C PHE A 20 -9.74 -6.65 -19.11
N TYR A 21 -10.60 -7.32 -18.33
CA TYR A 21 -10.21 -8.09 -17.16
C TYR A 21 -9.10 -9.10 -17.49
N LYS A 22 -9.30 -9.93 -18.52
CA LYS A 22 -8.31 -10.94 -18.94
C LYS A 22 -6.98 -10.30 -19.34
N LYS A 23 -7.02 -9.21 -20.12
CA LYS A 23 -5.81 -8.51 -20.57
C LYS A 23 -5.02 -7.91 -19.41
N ILE A 24 -5.67 -7.27 -18.45
CA ILE A 24 -4.97 -6.65 -17.31
C ILE A 24 -4.42 -7.72 -16.36
N THR A 25 -5.22 -8.73 -16.03
CA THR A 25 -4.82 -9.77 -15.06
C THR A 25 -3.69 -10.67 -15.56
N THR A 26 -3.54 -10.82 -16.88
CA THR A 26 -2.44 -11.58 -17.50
C THR A 26 -1.25 -10.71 -17.93
N HIS A 27 -1.32 -9.40 -17.72
CA HIS A 27 -0.23 -8.49 -18.07
C HIS A 27 0.99 -8.73 -17.16
N LYS A 28 2.20 -8.68 -17.74
CA LYS A 28 3.47 -8.84 -16.99
C LYS A 28 3.63 -7.86 -15.81
N GLU A 29 3.00 -6.69 -15.92
CA GLU A 29 3.02 -5.61 -14.93
C GLU A 29 1.66 -5.47 -14.21
N ALA A 30 0.85 -6.54 -14.15
CA ALA A 30 -0.47 -6.52 -13.50
C ALA A 30 -0.45 -5.91 -12.09
N VAL A 31 0.65 -6.11 -11.35
CA VAL A 31 0.88 -5.54 -10.02
C VAL A 31 0.81 -4.01 -9.97
N GLN A 32 1.18 -3.33 -11.05
CA GLN A 32 1.13 -1.86 -11.14
C GLN A 32 -0.30 -1.36 -11.35
N PHE A 33 -1.18 -2.21 -11.88
CA PHE A 33 -2.56 -1.87 -12.22
C PHE A 33 -3.57 -2.21 -11.12
N VAL A 34 -3.13 -2.62 -9.92
CA VAL A 34 -4.06 -3.03 -8.85
C VAL A 34 -5.06 -1.93 -8.51
N GLY A 35 -4.60 -0.67 -8.42
CA GLY A 35 -5.50 0.46 -8.17
C GLY A 35 -6.55 0.64 -9.27
N VAL A 36 -6.17 0.49 -10.54
CA VAL A 36 -7.10 0.52 -11.69
C VAL A 36 -8.07 -0.64 -11.61
N MET A 37 -7.60 -1.83 -11.25
CA MET A 37 -8.42 -3.04 -11.14
C MET A 37 -9.45 -2.95 -10.02
N ILE A 38 -9.15 -2.27 -8.91
CA ILE A 38 -10.13 -2.01 -7.84
C ILE A 38 -11.28 -1.19 -8.42
N THR A 39 -11.01 -0.04 -9.02
CA THR A 39 -12.06 0.80 -9.64
C THR A 39 -12.81 0.08 -10.75
N PHE A 40 -12.08 -0.63 -11.62
CA PHE A 40 -12.68 -1.38 -12.72
C PHE A 40 -13.60 -2.51 -12.24
N SER A 41 -13.24 -3.20 -11.14
CA SER A 41 -14.09 -4.26 -10.59
C SER A 41 -15.47 -3.74 -10.19
N PHE A 42 -15.56 -2.53 -9.65
CA PHE A 42 -16.83 -1.90 -9.30
C PHE A 42 -17.67 -1.60 -10.54
N ALA A 43 -17.06 -1.04 -11.59
CA ALA A 43 -17.76 -0.77 -12.84
C ALA A 43 -18.29 -2.06 -13.48
N HIS A 44 -17.43 -3.08 -13.58
CA HIS A 44 -17.80 -4.36 -14.18
C HIS A 44 -18.90 -5.07 -13.38
N LEU A 45 -18.79 -5.12 -12.06
CA LEU A 45 -19.81 -5.74 -11.22
C LEU A 45 -21.12 -4.95 -11.20
N ALA A 46 -21.09 -3.62 -11.32
CA ALA A 46 -22.31 -2.82 -11.49
C ALA A 46 -23.06 -3.21 -12.77
N ILE A 47 -22.34 -3.38 -13.89
CA ILE A 47 -22.90 -3.81 -15.17
C ILE A 47 -23.54 -5.20 -15.04
N LEU A 48 -22.85 -6.15 -14.41
CA LEU A 48 -23.37 -7.50 -14.21
C LEU A 48 -24.56 -7.54 -13.24
N SER A 49 -24.54 -6.69 -12.21
CA SER A 49 -25.63 -6.55 -11.25
C SER A 49 -26.90 -5.97 -11.89
N GLU A 50 -26.74 -4.92 -12.70
CA GLU A 50 -27.82 -4.34 -13.51
C GLU A 50 -28.42 -5.38 -14.46
N ARG A 51 -27.54 -6.09 -15.19
CA ARG A 51 -27.93 -7.17 -16.10
C ARG A 51 -28.73 -8.27 -15.40
N HIS A 52 -28.33 -8.65 -14.18
CA HIS A 52 -29.03 -9.65 -13.39
C HIS A 52 -30.38 -9.14 -12.89
N SER A 53 -30.42 -7.93 -12.33
CA SER A 53 -31.60 -7.35 -11.69
C SER A 53 -32.71 -7.05 -12.70
N HIS A 54 -32.33 -6.65 -13.92
CA HIS A 54 -33.26 -6.27 -14.99
C HIS A 54 -33.35 -7.33 -16.10
N GLN A 55 -32.94 -8.58 -15.86
CA GLN A 55 -32.88 -9.62 -16.90
C GLN A 55 -34.23 -9.84 -17.63
N LEU A 56 -35.34 -9.77 -16.91
CA LEU A 56 -36.69 -9.89 -17.46
C LEU A 56 -37.00 -8.81 -18.48
N GLU A 57 -36.64 -7.57 -18.13
CA GLU A 57 -36.89 -6.38 -18.94
C GLU A 57 -35.98 -6.34 -20.17
N ILE A 58 -34.75 -6.85 -20.02
CA ILE A 58 -33.70 -6.79 -21.04
C ILE A 58 -33.79 -7.96 -22.03
N TYR A 59 -34.12 -9.18 -21.56
CA TYR A 59 -34.00 -10.42 -22.35
C TYR A 59 -35.31 -11.23 -22.45
N GLU A 60 -36.42 -10.73 -21.90
CA GLU A 60 -37.75 -11.37 -21.97
C GLU A 60 -37.79 -12.82 -21.43
N GLY A 61 -36.90 -13.14 -20.48
CA GLY A 61 -36.81 -14.47 -19.88
C GLY A 61 -36.11 -14.47 -18.51
N TRP A 62 -36.48 -15.43 -17.67
CA TRP A 62 -35.75 -15.73 -16.43
C TRP A 62 -34.64 -16.73 -16.70
N GLY A 63 -33.40 -16.37 -16.37
CA GLY A 63 -32.26 -17.27 -16.50
C GLY A 63 -31.34 -17.19 -15.28
N ASN A 64 -31.03 -18.33 -14.68
CA ASN A 64 -30.02 -18.39 -13.63
C ASN A 64 -28.59 -18.10 -14.13
N GLN A 65 -28.38 -18.02 -15.45
CA GLN A 65 -27.08 -17.75 -16.05
C GLN A 65 -26.47 -16.40 -15.61
N TYR A 66 -27.27 -15.33 -15.52
CA TYR A 66 -26.75 -14.00 -15.17
C TYR A 66 -26.43 -13.89 -13.68
N LYS A 67 -27.26 -14.51 -12.84
CA LYS A 67 -26.97 -14.72 -11.42
C LYS A 67 -25.65 -15.47 -11.23
N LYS A 68 -25.47 -16.58 -11.96
CA LYS A 68 -24.25 -17.38 -11.91
C LYS A 68 -23.03 -16.57 -12.37
N GLN A 69 -23.11 -15.87 -13.51
CA GLN A 69 -22.03 -15.02 -14.02
C GLN A 69 -21.61 -13.94 -13.01
N LEU A 70 -22.58 -13.25 -12.39
CA LEU A 70 -22.30 -12.23 -11.37
C LEU A 70 -21.57 -12.84 -10.16
N LEU A 71 -22.08 -13.95 -9.62
CA LEU A 71 -21.48 -14.61 -8.45
C LEU A 71 -20.08 -15.15 -8.75
N GLU A 72 -19.90 -15.81 -9.90
CA GLU A 72 -18.59 -16.27 -10.37
C GLU A 72 -17.62 -15.09 -10.50
N LYS A 73 -18.09 -13.94 -11.01
CA LYS A 73 -17.24 -12.79 -11.18
C LYS A 73 -16.83 -12.12 -9.86
N ILE A 74 -17.75 -12.03 -8.90
CA ILE A 74 -17.45 -11.56 -7.53
C ILE A 74 -16.35 -12.44 -6.92
N LEU A 75 -16.49 -13.77 -7.02
CA LEU A 75 -15.49 -14.71 -6.51
C LEU A 75 -14.14 -14.57 -7.23
N ALA A 76 -14.14 -14.40 -8.55
CA ALA A 76 -12.93 -14.22 -9.34
C ALA A 76 -12.18 -12.93 -8.96
N TYR A 77 -12.88 -11.82 -8.71
CA TYR A 77 -12.25 -10.59 -8.23
C TYR A 77 -11.68 -10.73 -6.83
N LYS A 78 -12.40 -11.38 -5.91
CA LYS A 78 -11.88 -11.67 -4.56
C LYS A 78 -10.60 -12.50 -4.62
N ALA A 79 -10.60 -13.57 -5.41
CA ALA A 79 -9.42 -14.42 -5.60
C ALA A 79 -8.24 -13.62 -6.19
N TYR A 80 -8.49 -12.78 -7.20
CA TYR A 80 -7.48 -11.90 -7.77
C TYR A 80 -6.89 -10.94 -6.73
N PHE A 81 -7.73 -10.25 -5.94
CA PHE A 81 -7.24 -9.29 -4.96
C PHE A 81 -6.47 -9.95 -3.82
N ILE A 82 -6.85 -11.17 -3.41
CA ILE A 82 -6.12 -11.99 -2.45
C ILE A 82 -4.72 -12.33 -2.96
N ASP A 83 -4.61 -12.75 -4.23
CA ASP A 83 -3.34 -13.16 -4.83
C ASP A 83 -2.41 -11.97 -5.16
N ILE A 84 -2.96 -10.86 -5.64
CA ILE A 84 -2.15 -9.73 -6.11
C ILE A 84 -1.66 -8.83 -4.98
N TYR A 85 -2.31 -8.81 -3.82
CA TYR A 85 -1.94 -7.90 -2.73
C TYR A 85 -0.53 -8.17 -2.17
N PRO A 86 -0.13 -9.41 -1.82
CA PRO A 86 1.25 -9.68 -1.41
C PRO A 86 2.27 -9.34 -2.49
N LYS A 87 1.94 -9.62 -3.77
CA LYS A 87 2.81 -9.27 -4.91
C LYS A 87 3.00 -7.76 -5.03
N TRP A 88 1.94 -6.99 -4.75
CA TRP A 88 2.01 -5.53 -4.71
C TRP A 88 2.87 -5.03 -3.56
N GLN A 89 2.75 -5.64 -2.37
CA GLN A 89 3.56 -5.30 -1.21
C GLN A 89 5.06 -5.49 -1.50
N ASP A 90 5.44 -6.65 -2.04
CA ASP A 90 6.83 -6.95 -2.41
C ASP A 90 7.33 -5.99 -3.50
N TRP A 91 6.58 -5.86 -4.59
CA TRP A 91 6.91 -4.93 -5.67
C TRP A 91 7.11 -3.51 -5.16
N ARG A 92 6.24 -3.03 -4.27
CA ARG A 92 6.29 -1.65 -3.77
C ARG A 92 7.49 -1.40 -2.86
N LYS A 93 7.84 -2.39 -2.02
CA LYS A 93 9.02 -2.36 -1.16
C LYS A 93 10.31 -2.26 -1.97
N ASP A 94 10.35 -2.90 -3.14
CA ASP A 94 11.49 -2.86 -4.05
C ASP A 94 11.65 -1.52 -4.77
N GLN A 95 10.61 -0.68 -4.81
CA GLN A 95 10.71 0.67 -5.35
C GLN A 95 11.32 1.68 -4.37
N ILE A 96 11.66 1.26 -3.15
CA ILE A 96 12.32 2.12 -2.17
C ILE A 96 13.78 1.67 -2.06
N ASN A 97 14.68 2.49 -2.56
CA ASN A 97 16.10 2.20 -2.61
C ASN A 97 16.85 2.87 -1.47
N THR A 98 17.89 2.20 -0.99
CA THR A 98 18.81 2.71 0.02
C THR A 98 20.22 2.70 -0.57
N LYS A 99 20.95 3.80 -0.40
CA LYS A 99 22.38 3.87 -0.71
C LYS A 99 23.12 4.34 0.52
N VAL A 100 24.13 3.58 0.94
CA VAL A 100 25.00 3.95 2.06
C VAL A 100 26.43 3.79 1.59
N GLY A 101 27.24 4.82 1.79
CA GLY A 101 28.63 4.79 1.37
C GLY A 101 29.42 6.03 1.79
N ILE A 102 30.71 6.00 1.48
CA ILE A 102 31.61 7.14 1.68
C ILE A 102 31.52 8.01 0.43
N ASP A 103 31.26 9.31 0.60
CA ASP A 103 31.30 10.28 -0.48
C ASP A 103 32.68 10.95 -0.55
N PRO A 104 33.53 10.60 -1.54
CA PRO A 104 34.84 11.20 -1.68
C PRO A 104 34.78 12.69 -2.00
N ARG A 105 33.64 13.22 -2.50
CA ARG A 105 33.46 14.63 -2.85
C ARG A 105 33.15 15.49 -1.63
N LYS A 106 32.58 14.91 -0.57
CA LYS A 106 32.21 15.61 0.67
C LYS A 106 33.16 15.32 1.82
N ARG A 107 34.47 15.51 1.60
CA ARG A 107 35.53 15.29 2.61
C ARG A 107 35.47 13.88 3.24
N GLU A 108 35.14 12.86 2.44
CA GLU A 108 34.96 11.48 2.91
C GLU A 108 33.90 11.33 4.01
N SER A 109 32.81 12.12 3.94
CA SER A 109 31.66 11.92 4.81
C SER A 109 30.96 10.60 4.48
N ILE A 110 30.38 9.97 5.49
CA ILE A 110 29.44 8.86 5.26
C ILE A 110 28.09 9.47 4.93
N ILE A 111 27.49 9.00 3.83
CA ILE A 111 26.17 9.41 3.37
C ILE A 111 25.24 8.20 3.37
N GLY A 112 24.02 8.41 3.85
CA GLY A 112 22.90 7.48 3.69
C GLY A 112 21.77 8.16 2.95
N GLU A 113 21.30 7.59 1.85
CA GLU A 113 20.19 8.09 1.06
C GLU A 113 19.08 7.03 1.00
N VAL A 114 17.84 7.43 1.23
CA VAL A 114 16.65 6.63 0.95
C VAL A 114 15.80 7.35 -0.07
N LEU A 115 15.46 6.68 -1.17
CA LEU A 115 14.76 7.25 -2.31
C LEU A 115 13.59 6.36 -2.74
N ASP A 116 12.42 6.94 -2.93
CA ASP A 116 11.31 6.30 -3.63
C ASP A 116 11.43 6.53 -5.15
N THR A 117 11.72 5.47 -5.90
CA THR A 117 11.99 5.57 -7.35
C THR A 117 10.76 5.86 -8.20
N LEU A 118 9.56 5.55 -7.70
CA LEU A 118 8.31 5.81 -8.41
C LEU A 118 7.96 7.29 -8.40
N THR A 119 8.05 7.93 -7.24
CA THR A 119 7.72 9.36 -7.09
C THR A 119 8.90 10.25 -7.47
N LYS A 120 10.14 9.79 -7.27
CA LYS A 120 11.42 10.49 -7.46
C LYS A 120 11.59 11.79 -6.64
N SER A 121 10.51 12.37 -6.14
CA SER A 121 10.48 13.58 -5.31
C SER A 121 10.63 13.29 -3.82
N ARG A 122 10.49 12.03 -3.41
CA ARG A 122 10.56 11.64 -2.01
C ARG A 122 11.91 10.99 -1.70
N SER A 123 12.84 11.78 -1.16
CA SER A 123 14.14 11.32 -0.68
C SER A 123 14.44 11.83 0.73
N VAL A 124 15.27 11.09 1.47
CA VAL A 124 15.89 11.55 2.73
C VAL A 124 17.37 11.23 2.66
N THR A 125 18.20 12.21 3.01
CA THR A 125 19.66 12.06 3.02
C THR A 125 20.21 12.38 4.41
N TYR A 126 21.10 11.53 4.89
CA TYR A 126 21.85 11.69 6.12
C TYR A 126 23.33 11.88 5.77
N SER A 127 24.01 12.75 6.50
CA SER A 127 25.46 12.90 6.39
C SER A 127 26.09 12.93 7.80
N SER A 128 27.28 12.37 7.93
CA SER A 128 28.09 12.52 9.15
C SER A 128 29.40 13.22 8.83
N PRO A 129 29.74 14.33 9.52
CA PRO A 129 31.05 14.93 9.38
C PRO A 129 32.15 14.02 9.95
N ARG A 130 33.30 14.00 9.28
CA ARG A 130 34.49 13.16 9.57
C ARG A 130 35.03 13.26 11.02
N LYS A 131 34.56 14.22 11.83
CA LYS A 131 35.15 14.61 13.13
C LYS A 131 34.76 13.76 14.34
N SER A 132 33.95 12.70 14.22
CA SER A 132 33.73 11.81 15.38
C SER A 132 34.79 10.70 15.41
N HIS A 133 35.33 10.43 16.60
CA HIS A 133 36.39 9.46 16.87
C HIS A 133 35.98 7.99 16.63
N ASP A 134 34.74 7.72 16.17
CA ASP A 134 34.25 6.35 16.02
C ASP A 134 34.80 5.66 14.78
N ASN A 135 34.91 4.33 14.88
CA ASN A 135 35.26 3.43 13.79
C ASN A 135 34.32 3.64 12.58
N THR A 136 34.89 3.90 11.40
CA THR A 136 34.17 4.07 10.12
C THR A 136 33.21 2.92 9.82
N GLU A 137 33.60 1.68 10.13
CA GLU A 137 32.77 0.49 9.92
C GLU A 137 31.50 0.52 10.79
N PHE A 138 31.66 0.87 12.08
CA PHE A 138 30.54 1.04 13.00
C PHE A 138 29.56 2.12 12.52
N LYS A 139 30.07 3.24 11.99
CA LYS A 139 29.22 4.28 11.41
C LYS A 139 28.49 3.80 10.15
N LEU A 140 29.16 3.08 9.25
CA LEU A 140 28.51 2.54 8.05
C LEU A 140 27.35 1.61 8.43
N ASP A 141 27.53 0.76 9.42
CA ASP A 141 26.47 -0.14 9.90
C ASP A 141 25.33 0.60 10.60
N ARG A 142 25.64 1.65 11.37
CA ARG A 142 24.63 2.55 11.93
C ARG A 142 23.81 3.23 10.83
N PHE A 143 24.45 3.75 9.78
CA PHE A 143 23.76 4.36 8.64
C PHE A 143 22.92 3.35 7.85
N LYS A 144 23.42 2.13 7.61
CA LYS A 144 22.62 1.05 6.99
C LYS A 144 21.37 0.75 7.82
N SER A 145 21.51 0.67 9.14
CA SER A 145 20.39 0.43 10.05
C SER A 145 19.36 1.56 9.98
N VAL A 146 19.80 2.82 10.04
CA VAL A 146 18.92 4.00 9.92
C VAL A 146 18.20 4.02 8.57
N CYS A 147 18.92 3.90 7.45
CA CYS A 147 18.33 3.88 6.12
C CYS A 147 17.33 2.72 5.95
N THR A 148 17.59 1.56 6.56
CA THR A 148 16.66 0.43 6.56
C THR A 148 15.36 0.77 7.29
N LYS A 149 15.45 1.40 8.47
CA LYS A 149 14.26 1.85 9.22
C LYS A 149 13.46 2.89 8.43
N VAL A 150 14.12 3.85 7.80
CA VAL A 150 13.49 4.87 6.96
C VAL A 150 12.82 4.26 5.73
N LYS A 151 13.44 3.25 5.09
CA LYS A 151 12.83 2.47 4.01
C LYS A 151 11.55 1.77 4.48
N ILE A 152 11.58 1.14 5.66
CA ILE A 152 10.40 0.50 6.25
C ILE A 152 9.30 1.53 6.52
N ARG A 153 9.64 2.70 7.07
CA ARG A 153 8.68 3.81 7.26
C ARG A 153 8.02 4.22 5.96
N PHE A 154 8.81 4.54 4.93
CA PHE A 154 8.28 4.91 3.61
C PHE A 154 7.29 3.86 3.12
N TYR A 155 7.69 2.59 3.15
CA TYR A 155 6.83 1.48 2.77
C TYR A 155 5.53 1.44 3.58
N ASN A 156 5.60 1.54 4.91
CA ASN A 156 4.43 1.51 5.78
C ASN A 156 3.45 2.64 5.46
N GLU A 157 3.95 3.84 5.21
CA GLU A 157 3.10 4.97 4.84
C GLU A 157 2.38 4.76 3.52
N ILE A 158 3.09 4.21 2.54
CA ILE A 158 2.52 3.93 1.23
C ILE A 158 1.51 2.78 1.32
N ASN A 159 1.83 1.73 2.08
CA ASN A 159 0.92 0.61 2.32
C ASN A 159 -0.37 1.07 3.02
N ALA A 160 -0.27 1.97 4.01
CA ALA A 160 -1.43 2.55 4.68
C ALA A 160 -2.31 3.35 3.70
N LYS A 161 -1.71 4.22 2.89
CA LYS A 161 -2.44 4.99 1.85
C LYS A 161 -3.09 4.07 0.83
N PHE A 162 -2.39 3.03 0.39
CA PHE A 162 -2.93 2.04 -0.54
C PHE A 162 -4.07 1.24 0.09
N MET A 163 -3.99 0.96 1.39
CA MET A 163 -5.04 0.23 2.08
C MET A 163 -6.38 0.95 2.08
N ASN A 164 -6.39 2.28 2.15
CA ASN A 164 -7.62 3.06 1.99
C ASN A 164 -8.32 2.76 0.66
N LEU A 165 -7.55 2.57 -0.42
CA LEU A 165 -8.10 2.19 -1.72
C LEU A 165 -8.52 0.71 -1.74
N TYR A 166 -7.67 -0.19 -1.22
CA TYR A 166 -7.90 -1.63 -1.31
C TYR A 166 -9.04 -2.12 -0.42
N MET A 167 -9.32 -1.47 0.71
CA MET A 167 -10.47 -1.81 1.57
C MET A 167 -11.82 -1.72 0.86
N HIS A 168 -11.94 -0.96 -0.24
CA HIS A 168 -13.14 -0.96 -1.06
C HIS A 168 -13.47 -2.36 -1.60
N THR A 169 -12.48 -3.22 -1.84
CA THR A 169 -12.69 -4.60 -2.28
C THR A 169 -13.48 -5.46 -1.27
N PHE A 170 -13.65 -4.99 -0.03
CA PHE A 170 -14.41 -5.69 1.00
C PHE A 170 -15.92 -5.59 0.74
N ALA A 171 -16.33 -4.64 -0.11
CA ALA A 171 -17.71 -4.40 -0.50
C ALA A 171 -18.12 -5.13 -1.79
N LEU A 172 -17.27 -5.99 -2.39
CA LEU A 172 -17.59 -6.64 -3.67
C LEU A 172 -18.84 -7.54 -3.61
N ASP A 173 -19.14 -8.12 -2.45
CA ASP A 173 -20.39 -8.89 -2.27
C ASP A 173 -21.64 -8.02 -2.38
N LYS A 174 -21.54 -6.71 -2.15
CA LYS A 174 -22.67 -5.78 -2.23
C LYS A 174 -23.17 -5.57 -3.65
N PHE A 175 -22.49 -6.07 -4.68
CA PHE A 175 -23.05 -6.09 -6.04
C PHE A 175 -24.09 -7.18 -6.24
N TYR A 176 -24.20 -8.12 -5.30
CA TYR A 176 -25.26 -9.11 -5.30
C TYR A 176 -26.46 -8.59 -4.48
N PRO A 177 -27.67 -8.44 -5.08
CA PRO A 177 -28.79 -7.74 -4.45
C PRO A 177 -29.16 -8.25 -3.05
N GLU A 178 -29.09 -9.57 -2.84
CA GLU A 178 -29.43 -10.22 -1.55
C GLU A 178 -28.42 -9.88 -0.42
N LYS A 179 -27.29 -9.24 -0.74
CA LYS A 179 -26.19 -8.91 0.20
C LYS A 179 -25.97 -7.41 0.40
N HIS A 180 -26.83 -6.54 -0.13
CA HIS A 180 -26.66 -5.08 -0.02
C HIS A 180 -26.53 -4.61 1.45
N GLU A 181 -27.35 -5.16 2.34
CA GLU A 181 -27.40 -4.82 3.76
C GLU A 181 -26.28 -5.48 4.59
N GLU A 182 -25.55 -6.46 4.03
CA GLU A 182 -24.45 -7.08 4.75
C GLU A 182 -23.30 -6.07 4.94
N PRO A 183 -22.61 -6.10 6.09
CA PRO A 183 -21.40 -5.31 6.28
C PRO A 183 -20.31 -5.77 5.29
N PRO A 184 -19.47 -4.85 4.77
CA PRO A 184 -18.28 -5.24 4.00
C PRO A 184 -17.42 -6.22 4.78
N LYS A 185 -16.89 -7.24 4.08
CA LYS A 185 -16.07 -8.31 4.67
C LYS A 185 -14.75 -8.40 3.92
N ALA A 186 -13.65 -8.44 4.68
CA ALA A 186 -12.35 -8.69 4.10
C ALA A 186 -12.36 -10.01 3.31
N PRO A 187 -11.76 -10.08 2.10
CA PRO A 187 -11.70 -11.28 1.28
C PRO A 187 -11.10 -12.49 1.99
N ASN A 188 -10.14 -12.25 2.88
CA ASN A 188 -9.58 -13.25 3.80
C ASN A 188 -8.97 -12.57 5.04
N SER A 189 -8.52 -13.37 6.01
CA SER A 189 -7.86 -12.90 7.23
C SER A 189 -6.52 -12.22 6.97
N ASN A 190 -5.80 -12.60 5.91
CA ASN A 190 -4.48 -12.03 5.58
C ASN A 190 -4.54 -10.54 5.21
N VAL A 191 -5.68 -10.08 4.69
CA VAL A 191 -5.91 -8.67 4.33
C VAL A 191 -6.87 -7.97 5.29
N ALA A 192 -7.42 -8.68 6.26
CA ALA A 192 -8.32 -8.14 7.27
C ALA A 192 -7.59 -7.27 8.32
N THR A 193 -6.29 -7.46 8.48
CA THR A 193 -5.47 -6.72 9.45
C THR A 193 -4.23 -6.20 8.77
N VAL A 194 -4.01 -4.89 8.87
CA VAL A 194 -2.76 -4.27 8.44
C VAL A 194 -1.88 -4.06 9.65
N TRP A 195 -0.78 -4.80 9.70
CA TRP A 195 0.30 -4.55 10.63
C TRP A 195 1.22 -3.50 10.02
N LEU A 196 1.21 -2.30 10.59
CA LEU A 196 2.16 -1.24 10.25
C LEU A 196 3.23 -1.19 11.33
N GLY A 197 4.49 -1.16 10.91
CA GLY A 197 5.59 -0.78 11.80
C GLY A 197 5.64 0.74 11.99
N THR A 198 6.83 1.30 12.17
CA THR A 198 7.02 2.75 12.27
C THR A 198 6.36 3.49 11.10
N TYR A 199 5.53 4.48 11.41
CA TYR A 199 4.78 5.32 10.48
C TYR A 199 4.84 6.76 11.02
N GLY A 200 5.04 7.76 10.15
CA GLY A 200 5.22 9.16 10.59
C GLY A 200 6.69 9.53 10.82
N ARG A 201 6.98 10.56 11.62
CA ARG A 201 8.34 11.11 11.74
C ARG A 201 9.27 10.22 12.57
N ASP A 202 10.48 9.99 12.07
CA ASP A 202 11.58 9.46 12.90
C ASP A 202 12.15 10.62 13.73
N THR A 203 11.88 10.65 15.03
CA THR A 203 12.58 11.53 15.98
C THR A 203 13.97 10.95 16.26
N PHE A 204 14.94 11.26 15.39
CA PHE A 204 16.37 10.97 15.60
C PHE A 204 17.36 12.06 15.14
N PRO A 205 17.03 13.36 15.12
CA PRO A 205 18.08 14.38 15.18
C PRO A 205 17.88 15.38 16.32
N ASP A 206 18.99 15.79 16.92
CA ASP A 206 19.06 17.03 17.70
C ASP A 206 18.81 18.24 16.78
N GLY A 207 17.86 19.12 17.11
CA GLY A 207 17.59 20.35 16.35
C GLY A 207 16.17 20.90 16.49
N VAL A 208 15.94 22.11 15.94
CA VAL A 208 14.61 22.74 15.84
C VAL A 208 13.95 22.29 14.55
N HIS A 209 12.76 21.71 14.63
CA HIS A 209 12.00 21.21 13.48
C HIS A 209 11.06 22.27 12.95
N ASP A 210 11.12 22.57 11.64
CA ASP A 210 10.09 23.34 10.96
C ASP A 210 9.09 22.41 10.23
N VAL A 211 7.88 22.90 9.96
CA VAL A 211 6.73 22.08 9.53
C VAL A 211 6.86 21.57 8.07
N LYS A 212 7.87 22.03 7.32
CA LYS A 212 8.04 21.73 5.89
C LYS A 212 9.10 20.66 5.67
N ASP A 213 8.64 19.43 5.41
CA ASP A 213 9.45 18.23 5.07
C ASP A 213 10.14 18.36 3.68
N ILE A 214 11.02 19.34 3.49
CA ILE A 214 11.78 19.53 2.26
C ILE A 214 13.24 19.83 2.63
N GLU A 215 14.12 18.87 2.35
CA GLU A 215 15.59 19.04 2.32
C GLU A 215 16.25 19.49 3.64
N GLU A 216 16.20 18.66 4.69
CA GLU A 216 17.02 18.88 5.90
C GLU A 216 18.15 17.84 6.01
N GLU A 217 19.36 18.34 6.27
CA GLU A 217 20.55 17.52 6.57
C GLU A 217 20.53 17.13 8.05
N TYR A 218 20.14 15.88 8.33
CA TYR A 218 20.00 15.41 9.72
C TYR A 218 21.33 14.88 10.27
N ARG A 219 21.72 15.38 11.45
CA ARG A 219 22.83 14.85 12.23
C ARG A 219 22.34 13.69 13.11
N LEU A 220 22.91 12.51 12.94
CA LEU A 220 22.67 11.39 13.83
C LEU A 220 23.25 11.70 15.22
N SER A 221 22.46 11.46 16.27
CA SER A 221 22.93 11.55 17.67
C SER A 221 24.19 10.67 17.86
N ASP A 222 25.11 11.11 18.71
CA ASP A 222 26.32 10.35 19.07
C ASP A 222 26.04 9.30 20.17
N ASP A 223 24.78 9.16 20.63
CA ASP A 223 24.39 8.23 21.69
C ASP A 223 24.70 6.77 21.29
N LEU A 224 25.33 6.06 22.24
CA LEU A 224 25.59 4.63 22.15
C LEU A 224 24.27 3.84 22.29
N PRO A 225 24.14 2.65 21.68
CA PRO A 225 23.00 1.78 21.92
C PRO A 225 22.96 1.37 23.41
N GLY A 226 22.13 2.04 24.20
CA GLY A 226 21.91 1.71 25.60
C GLY A 226 20.96 0.53 25.78
N VAL A 227 21.08 -0.19 26.90
CA VAL A 227 20.07 -1.16 27.31
C VAL A 227 18.83 -0.40 27.75
N ILE A 228 17.69 -0.64 27.11
CA ILE A 228 16.41 -0.08 27.56
C ILE A 228 16.11 -0.67 28.95
N THR A 229 16.08 0.17 29.97
CA THR A 229 15.81 -0.21 31.38
C THR A 229 14.35 -0.04 31.75
N GLY A 230 13.59 0.71 30.95
CA GLY A 230 12.16 0.87 31.13
C GLY A 230 11.49 1.53 29.94
N VAL A 231 10.17 1.40 29.88
CA VAL A 231 9.31 2.07 28.91
C VAL A 231 8.18 2.74 29.66
N ASN A 232 7.97 4.03 29.43
CA ASN A 232 6.75 4.70 29.85
C ASN A 232 5.79 4.76 28.66
N ILE A 233 4.56 4.26 28.86
CA ILE A 233 3.52 4.23 27.85
C ILE A 233 2.44 5.20 28.28
N GLN A 234 2.21 6.24 27.48
CA GLN A 234 1.08 7.14 27.70
C GLN A 234 -0.10 6.65 26.87
N GLU A 235 -1.08 6.05 27.55
CA GLU A 235 -2.29 5.50 26.95
C GLU A 235 -3.52 6.34 27.33
N TYR A 236 -4.46 6.44 26.39
CA TYR A 236 -5.84 6.85 26.68
C TYR A 236 -6.81 5.84 26.03
N ASN A 237 -7.41 6.15 24.87
CA ASN A 237 -8.15 5.17 24.05
C ASN A 237 -7.27 4.55 22.94
N VAL A 238 -6.07 5.11 22.74
CA VAL A 238 -5.00 4.66 21.86
C VAL A 238 -3.66 4.95 22.57
N LEU A 239 -2.60 4.27 22.14
CA LEU A 239 -1.23 4.61 22.56
C LEU A 239 -0.83 5.97 21.98
N ASN A 240 -0.67 6.97 22.85
CA ASN A 240 -0.35 8.34 22.44
C ASN A 240 1.16 8.58 22.32
N ALA A 241 1.94 8.06 23.27
CA ALA A 241 3.40 8.25 23.27
C ALA A 241 4.13 7.10 23.98
N LEU A 242 5.36 6.86 23.53
CA LEU A 242 6.31 5.95 24.16
C LEU A 242 7.56 6.74 24.57
N ARG A 243 7.98 6.61 25.82
CA ARG A 243 9.26 7.12 26.31
C ARG A 243 10.13 5.95 26.76
N PHE A 244 11.33 5.84 26.20
CA PHE A 244 12.30 4.82 26.59
C PHE A 244 13.27 5.40 27.63
N PHE A 245 13.58 4.60 28.65
CA PHE A 245 14.65 4.86 29.60
C PHE A 245 15.82 3.95 29.25
N TYR A 246 17.03 4.48 29.31
CA TYR A 246 18.24 3.74 28.99
C TYR A 246 19.09 3.60 30.25
N LYS A 247 19.87 2.52 30.33
CA LYS A 247 20.90 2.35 31.35
C LYS A 247 21.99 3.40 31.09
N ASP A 248 22.37 4.14 32.15
CA ASP A 248 23.53 5.05 32.13
C ASP A 248 24.80 4.31 31.71
#